data_AF-A0A800LX86-F1
#
_entry.id   AF-A0A800LX86-F1
#
_cell.length_a   1.000
_cell.length_b   1.000
_cell.length_c   1.000
_cell.angle_alpha   90.00
_cell.angle_beta   90.00
_cell.angle_gamma   90.00
#
_symmetry.space_group_name_H-M   'P 1'
#
loop_
_entity.id
_entity.type
_entity.pdbx_description
1 polymer ?
#
loop_
_entity_poly.entity_id
_entity_poly.type
_entity_poly.pdbx_seq_one_letter_code
_entity_poly.pdbx_strand_id
1 'polypeptide(L)'
;MTPTEEYTTSLDNLPFDNRFTRELPADPEAANYRRQVMQACYSRVQPAKVAGPELVAYACEVAGLLDLPGELVESDAFVNALAGNELLPGMDPYATCYGGHQFGNWAGQLGDGRAINLGEIVNREGERWALQLKGAGPTPYSRTADGLAVLRSSVREFLCSEAMYHLGVPTTRALSLVLTGEQVARDMFYDGNPQQEPGAIVCRVSPSFTRFGSFQIFATRTEIEVLRQLADYTIRTDFPHLSEPSSGSCTPEIYLAWFEEVCRRTAEMIVHWMRVGFVHGVMNTDNMSILGLTIDYGPYGWLENYDPDWTPNTTDAEGRRYRYGHQSQIAYWNIAQLANAIYPLIGEVEPLQQA
;
A
#
# COMPACT_ATOMS: atom_id res chain seq x y z
N MET A 1 38.66 21.44 4.36
CA MET A 1 38.70 20.06 3.86
C MET A 1 38.07 19.18 4.92
N THR A 2 36.76 19.02 4.83
CA THR A 2 36.00 18.03 5.63
C THR A 2 35.94 16.74 4.81
N PRO A 3 36.11 15.57 5.42
CA PRO A 3 36.11 14.31 4.70
C PRO A 3 34.67 14.03 4.23
N THR A 4 34.49 13.94 2.92
CA THR A 4 33.38 13.22 2.31
C THR A 4 33.57 11.76 2.69
N GLU A 5 32.94 11.30 3.77
CA GLU A 5 32.74 9.87 3.96
C GLU A 5 31.94 9.37 2.76
N GLU A 6 32.59 8.61 1.89
CA GLU A 6 31.92 7.80 0.89
C GLU A 6 31.03 6.80 1.64
N TYR A 7 29.77 7.17 1.84
CA TYR A 7 28.71 6.23 2.16
C TYR A 7 28.65 5.20 1.02
N THR A 8 29.42 4.13 1.16
CA THR A 8 29.34 2.97 0.28
C THR A 8 28.18 2.13 0.78
N THR A 9 27.01 2.31 0.17
CA THR A 9 25.84 1.47 0.44
C THR A 9 26.17 0.04 0.01
N SER A 10 26.40 -0.84 0.98
CA SER A 10 26.50 -2.30 0.78
C SER A 10 25.23 -2.97 1.28
N LEU A 11 24.96 -4.21 0.85
CA LEU A 11 23.80 -5.00 1.29
C LEU A 11 23.73 -5.14 2.82
N ASP A 12 24.89 -5.19 3.48
CA ASP A 12 24.99 -5.38 4.92
C ASP A 12 24.68 -4.12 5.73
N ASN A 13 24.70 -2.95 5.09
CA ASN A 13 24.63 -1.64 5.74
C ASN A 13 23.46 -0.78 5.22
N LEU A 14 22.41 -1.40 4.69
CA LEU A 14 21.21 -0.66 4.28
C LEU A 14 20.56 0.00 5.52
N PRO A 15 20.19 1.29 5.45
CA PRO A 15 19.72 2.06 6.60
C PRO A 15 18.24 1.76 6.92
N PHE A 16 17.94 0.51 7.27
CA PHE A 16 16.61 0.11 7.73
C PHE A 16 16.32 0.67 9.13
N ASP A 17 15.15 1.28 9.29
CA ASP A 17 14.60 1.75 10.56
C ASP A 17 13.09 1.50 10.59
N ASN A 18 12.70 0.34 11.10
CA ASN A 18 11.31 -0.15 11.06
C ASN A 18 10.46 0.46 12.19
N ARG A 19 10.17 1.76 12.08
CA ARG A 19 9.33 2.49 13.05
C ARG A 19 7.92 1.91 13.14
N PHE A 20 7.34 1.44 12.04
CA PHE A 20 5.98 0.88 12.02
C PHE A 20 5.87 -0.33 12.94
N THR A 21 6.79 -1.29 12.82
CA THR A 21 6.77 -2.52 13.64
C THR A 21 7.26 -2.27 15.06
N ARG A 22 8.14 -1.29 15.27
CA ARG A 22 8.63 -0.93 16.61
C ARG A 22 7.56 -0.27 17.48
N GLU A 23 6.69 0.55 16.89
CA GLU A 23 5.83 1.47 17.65
C GLU A 23 4.35 1.06 17.68
N LEU A 24 3.87 0.27 16.70
CA LEU A 24 2.47 -0.15 16.64
C LEU A 24 2.25 -1.56 17.22
N PRO A 25 1.02 -1.85 17.72
CA PRO A 25 0.68 -3.16 18.25
C PRO A 25 0.87 -4.29 17.24
N ALA A 26 1.68 -5.28 17.62
CA ALA A 26 1.91 -6.49 16.87
C ALA A 26 0.90 -7.59 17.22
N ASP A 27 0.54 -8.41 16.25
CA ASP A 27 -0.15 -9.67 16.49
C ASP A 27 0.76 -10.60 17.31
N PRO A 28 0.32 -11.09 18.48
CA PRO A 28 1.14 -11.97 19.31
C PRO A 28 1.31 -13.36 18.70
N GLU A 29 0.47 -13.77 17.74
CA GLU A 29 0.59 -15.05 17.06
C GLU A 29 1.64 -14.99 15.94
N ALA A 30 2.72 -15.74 16.13
CA ALA A 30 3.84 -15.82 15.18
C ALA A 30 3.60 -16.84 14.04
N ALA A 31 2.69 -17.79 14.21
CA ALA A 31 2.43 -18.79 13.19
C ALA A 31 1.70 -18.18 11.98
N ASN A 32 2.18 -18.49 10.76
CA ASN A 32 1.56 -18.00 9.53
C ASN A 32 0.46 -18.95 9.04
N TYR A 33 -0.79 -18.62 9.38
CA TYR A 33 -1.98 -19.27 8.86
C TYR A 33 -3.14 -18.28 8.81
N ARG A 34 -4.05 -18.48 7.86
CA ARG A 34 -5.21 -17.60 7.62
C ARG A 34 -6.11 -17.53 8.86
N ARG A 35 -6.39 -16.32 9.36
CA ARG A 35 -7.22 -16.09 10.56
C ARG A 35 -7.74 -14.67 10.65
N GLN A 36 -8.65 -14.43 11.58
CA GLN A 36 -8.92 -13.07 12.06
C GLN A 36 -7.80 -12.66 13.03
N VAL A 37 -7.30 -11.43 12.86
CA VAL A 37 -6.28 -10.79 13.70
C VAL A 37 -6.96 -9.61 14.38
N MET A 38 -6.91 -9.55 15.71
CA MET A 38 -7.60 -8.56 16.54
C MET A 38 -6.57 -7.78 17.36
N GLN A 39 -6.87 -6.53 17.72
CA GLN A 39 -6.01 -5.68 18.58
C GLN A 39 -4.57 -5.49 18.06
N ALA A 40 -4.35 -5.62 16.75
CA ALA A 40 -3.02 -5.53 16.15
C ALA A 40 -3.06 -4.84 14.78
N CYS A 41 -2.05 -4.01 14.52
CA CYS A 41 -1.86 -3.31 13.24
C CYS A 41 -1.18 -4.19 12.19
N TYR A 42 -0.45 -5.22 12.61
CA TYR A 42 0.27 -6.12 11.70
C TYR A 42 0.53 -7.48 12.33
N SER A 43 0.86 -8.46 11.49
CA SER A 43 1.46 -9.74 11.90
C SER A 43 2.84 -9.87 11.28
N ARG A 44 3.83 -10.35 12.05
CA ARG A 44 5.13 -10.73 11.49
C ARG A 44 4.97 -11.94 10.59
N VAL A 45 5.44 -11.84 9.35
CA VAL A 45 5.33 -12.91 8.36
C VAL A 45 6.58 -12.93 7.51
N GLN A 46 7.07 -14.12 7.20
CA GLN A 46 8.19 -14.30 6.29
C GLN A 46 7.68 -14.47 4.86
N PRO A 47 8.34 -13.86 3.85
CA PRO A 47 8.10 -14.19 2.45
C PRO A 47 8.26 -15.69 2.18
N ALA A 48 7.46 -16.20 1.25
CA ALA A 48 7.61 -17.56 0.74
C ALA A 48 8.79 -17.62 -0.23
N LYS A 49 9.68 -18.59 -0.03
CA LYS A 49 10.80 -18.83 -0.95
C LYS A 49 10.29 -19.28 -2.32
N VAL A 50 10.95 -18.80 -3.36
CA VAL A 50 10.64 -19.09 -4.76
C VAL A 50 11.78 -19.88 -5.42
N ALA A 51 11.45 -20.62 -6.48
CA ALA A 51 12.34 -21.63 -7.06
C ALA A 51 13.49 -21.07 -7.89
N GLY A 52 13.27 -19.98 -8.63
CA GLY A 52 14.24 -19.42 -9.57
C GLY A 52 14.01 -17.94 -9.78
N PRO A 53 14.46 -17.08 -8.84
CA PRO A 53 14.27 -15.65 -8.97
C PRO A 53 15.06 -15.07 -10.14
N GLU A 54 14.39 -14.32 -11.01
CA GLU A 54 15.01 -13.64 -12.16
C GLU A 54 14.50 -12.19 -12.22
N LEU A 55 15.43 -11.22 -12.17
CA LEU A 55 15.10 -9.81 -12.30
C LEU A 55 14.70 -9.49 -13.74
N VAL A 56 13.45 -9.06 -13.93
CA VAL A 56 12.92 -8.65 -15.24
C VAL A 56 13.23 -7.18 -15.52
N ALA A 57 12.99 -6.32 -14.52
CA ALA A 57 13.21 -4.89 -14.61
C ALA A 57 13.32 -4.26 -13.22
N TYR A 58 13.99 -3.12 -13.13
CA TYR A 58 13.93 -2.22 -11.98
C TYR A 58 13.86 -0.75 -12.44
N ALA A 59 13.29 0.11 -11.61
CA ALA A 59 13.19 1.54 -11.88
C ALA A 59 14.42 2.27 -11.30
N CYS A 60 15.32 2.73 -12.17
CA CYS A 60 16.56 3.41 -11.76
C CYS A 60 16.31 4.64 -10.87
N GLU A 61 15.25 5.41 -11.13
CA GLU A 61 14.91 6.57 -10.31
C GLU A 61 14.45 6.18 -8.90
N VAL A 62 13.76 5.04 -8.75
CA VAL A 62 13.32 4.52 -7.45
C VAL A 62 14.51 3.91 -6.70
N ALA A 63 15.46 3.27 -7.41
CA ALA A 63 16.72 2.86 -6.80
C ALA A 63 17.51 4.07 -6.28
N GLY A 64 17.59 5.14 -7.09
CA GLY A 64 18.22 6.41 -6.69
C GLY A 64 17.53 7.08 -5.48
N LEU A 65 16.20 7.06 -5.42
CA LEU A 65 15.41 7.53 -4.28
C LEU A 65 15.79 6.85 -2.96
N LEU A 66 16.20 5.59 -3.05
CA LEU A 66 16.59 4.74 -1.93
C LEU A 66 18.11 4.71 -1.70
N ASP A 67 18.88 5.53 -2.40
CA ASP A 67 20.35 5.54 -2.41
C ASP A 67 20.98 4.16 -2.73
N LEU A 68 20.31 3.38 -3.59
CA LEU A 68 20.76 2.07 -4.04
C LEU A 68 21.50 2.18 -5.38
N PRO A 69 22.79 1.81 -5.44
CA PRO A 69 23.51 1.70 -6.70
C PRO A 69 22.88 0.65 -7.63
N GLY A 70 22.85 0.90 -8.94
CA GLY A 70 22.27 -0.06 -9.90
C GLY A 70 22.92 -1.45 -9.83
N GLU A 71 24.25 -1.50 -9.72
CA GLU A 71 25.03 -2.74 -9.55
C GLU A 71 24.60 -3.55 -8.31
N LEU A 72 24.17 -2.87 -7.24
CA LEU A 72 23.65 -3.50 -6.04
C LEU A 72 22.28 -4.13 -6.32
N VAL A 73 21.41 -3.40 -7.02
CA VAL A 73 20.05 -3.85 -7.35
C VAL A 73 20.06 -5.08 -8.25
N GLU A 74 21.01 -5.14 -9.17
CA GLU A 74 21.20 -6.25 -10.12
C GLU A 74 21.95 -7.45 -9.52
N SER A 75 22.52 -7.31 -8.31
CA SER A 75 23.26 -8.40 -7.67
C SER A 75 22.35 -9.58 -7.28
N ASP A 76 22.85 -10.80 -7.42
CA ASP A 76 22.10 -12.03 -7.07
C ASP A 76 21.52 -11.98 -5.65
N ALA A 77 22.28 -11.46 -4.69
CA ALA A 77 21.85 -11.36 -3.30
C ALA A 77 20.68 -10.37 -3.13
N PHE A 78 20.70 -9.22 -3.80
CA PHE A 78 19.56 -8.28 -3.74
C PHE A 78 18.35 -8.81 -4.49
N VAL A 79 18.55 -9.47 -5.63
CA VAL A 79 17.45 -10.13 -6.36
C VAL A 79 16.80 -11.21 -5.49
N ASN A 80 17.58 -11.99 -4.73
CA ASN A 80 17.05 -12.95 -3.76
C ASN A 80 16.25 -12.25 -2.64
N ALA A 81 16.69 -11.09 -2.15
CA ALA A 81 15.93 -10.31 -1.18
C ALA A 81 14.61 -9.76 -1.76
N LEU A 82 14.65 -9.22 -2.98
CA LEU A 82 13.48 -8.72 -3.71
C LEU A 82 12.49 -9.83 -4.10
N ALA A 83 12.97 -11.08 -4.17
CA ALA A 83 12.14 -12.26 -4.37
C ALA A 83 11.61 -12.88 -3.06
N GLY A 84 12.10 -12.43 -1.89
CA GLY A 84 11.75 -13.01 -0.59
C GLY A 84 12.50 -14.30 -0.24
N ASN A 85 13.56 -14.65 -0.97
CA ASN A 85 14.39 -15.83 -0.68
C ASN A 85 15.35 -15.60 0.51
N GLU A 86 15.77 -14.35 0.69
CA GLU A 86 16.73 -13.93 1.71
C GLU A 86 16.24 -12.66 2.40
N LEU A 87 16.66 -12.48 3.65
CA LEU A 87 16.47 -11.23 4.37
C LEU A 87 17.80 -10.54 4.54
N LEU A 88 17.85 -9.27 4.17
CA LEU A 88 19.01 -8.43 4.41
C LEU A 88 19.04 -7.97 5.88
N PRO A 89 20.22 -7.67 6.43
CA PRO A 89 20.33 -7.09 7.77
C PRO A 89 19.42 -5.86 7.93
N GLY A 90 18.67 -5.83 9.02
CA GLY A 90 17.75 -4.74 9.35
C GLY A 90 16.32 -4.89 8.83
N MET A 91 16.03 -5.81 7.90
CA MET A 91 14.65 -6.12 7.52
C MET A 91 13.86 -6.72 8.71
N ASP A 92 12.59 -6.33 8.86
CA ASP A 92 11.64 -6.90 9.85
C ASP A 92 10.31 -7.18 9.14
N PRO A 93 10.16 -8.31 8.43
CA PRO A 93 9.04 -8.51 7.54
C PRO A 93 7.66 -8.64 8.23
N TYR A 94 6.66 -7.96 7.68
CA TYR A 94 5.30 -7.91 8.24
C TYR A 94 4.20 -7.72 7.19
N ALA A 95 2.99 -8.15 7.53
CA ALA A 95 1.78 -7.92 6.77
C ALA A 95 0.79 -7.10 7.61
N THR A 96 0.20 -6.06 7.04
CA THR A 96 -0.69 -5.14 7.76
C THR A 96 -2.12 -5.66 7.86
N CYS A 97 -2.79 -5.37 8.98
CA CYS A 97 -4.20 -5.63 9.20
C CYS A 97 -5.02 -4.39 8.81
N TYR A 98 -5.99 -4.57 7.92
CA TYR A 98 -6.99 -3.57 7.59
C TYR A 98 -8.31 -4.24 7.19
N GLY A 99 -9.37 -3.45 7.16
CA GLY A 99 -10.68 -3.85 6.62
C GLY A 99 -11.01 -2.99 5.41
N GLY A 100 -12.26 -3.01 4.97
CA GLY A 100 -12.68 -2.13 3.89
C GLY A 100 -14.09 -2.36 3.44
N HIS A 101 -14.66 -1.34 2.80
CA HIS A 101 -15.90 -1.44 2.06
C HIS A 101 -15.58 -1.79 0.60
N GLN A 102 -15.94 -3.00 0.20
CA GLN A 102 -15.79 -3.46 -1.18
C GLN A 102 -17.11 -3.28 -1.92
N PHE A 103 -17.08 -2.52 -3.01
CA PHE A 103 -18.28 -2.18 -3.79
C PHE A 103 -19.42 -1.57 -2.94
N GLY A 104 -19.06 -0.81 -1.90
CA GLY A 104 -20.01 -0.17 -0.98
C GLY A 104 -20.46 -1.02 0.21
N ASN A 105 -20.06 -2.30 0.27
CA ASN A 105 -20.43 -3.20 1.37
C ASN A 105 -19.22 -3.47 2.28
N TRP A 106 -19.43 -3.47 3.59
CA TRP A 106 -18.37 -3.84 4.54
C TRP A 106 -17.92 -5.29 4.32
N ALA A 107 -16.64 -5.49 4.02
CA ALA A 107 -16.07 -6.80 3.71
C ALA A 107 -15.43 -7.50 4.92
N GLY A 108 -15.52 -6.90 6.11
CA GLY A 108 -14.83 -7.40 7.29
C GLY A 108 -13.31 -7.19 7.21
N GLN A 109 -12.55 -8.13 7.78
CA GLN A 109 -11.10 -8.10 7.71
C GLN A 109 -10.60 -8.47 6.31
N LEU A 110 -9.72 -7.61 5.82
CA LEU A 110 -8.90 -7.81 4.64
C LEU A 110 -7.45 -7.98 5.12
N GLY A 111 -6.61 -6.97 4.92
CA GLY A 111 -5.19 -6.98 5.25
C GLY A 111 -4.32 -7.32 4.04
N ASP A 112 -3.01 -7.28 4.24
CA ASP A 112 -2.03 -7.61 3.22
C ASP A 112 -2.04 -9.13 2.91
N GLY A 113 -3.04 -9.56 2.16
CA GLY A 113 -3.29 -10.98 1.87
C GLY A 113 -2.36 -11.61 0.84
N ARG A 114 -1.58 -10.78 0.13
CA ARG A 114 -0.54 -11.21 -0.83
C ARG A 114 0.61 -10.20 -0.88
N ALA A 115 0.77 -9.42 0.17
CA ALA A 115 1.78 -8.39 0.27
C ALA A 115 2.54 -8.57 1.59
N ILE A 116 3.84 -8.35 1.56
CA ILE A 116 4.70 -8.44 2.74
C ILE A 116 5.65 -7.25 2.68
N ASN A 117 5.58 -6.40 3.70
CA ASN A 117 6.51 -5.29 3.90
C ASN A 117 7.82 -5.89 4.39
N LEU A 118 8.96 -5.51 3.80
CA LEU A 118 10.29 -5.97 4.22
C LEU A 118 10.88 -5.10 5.32
N GLY A 119 10.50 -3.82 5.33
CA GLY A 119 11.01 -2.82 6.25
C GLY A 119 10.92 -1.41 5.66
N GLU A 120 11.46 -0.45 6.39
CA GLU A 120 11.50 0.96 6.03
C GLU A 120 12.95 1.42 5.90
N ILE A 121 13.34 1.92 4.73
CA ILE A 121 14.66 2.51 4.48
C ILE A 121 14.59 4.01 4.75
N VAL A 122 15.62 4.58 5.37
CA VAL A 122 15.82 6.04 5.48
C VAL A 122 16.92 6.45 4.51
N ASN A 123 16.58 7.27 3.51
CA ASN A 123 17.54 7.77 2.54
C ASN A 123 18.42 8.87 3.16
N ARG A 124 19.44 9.31 2.43
CA ARG A 124 20.40 10.34 2.87
C ARG A 124 19.78 11.72 3.09
N GLU A 125 18.61 11.97 2.51
CA GLU A 125 17.84 13.19 2.74
C GLU A 125 16.99 13.11 4.03
N GLY A 126 17.02 11.96 4.72
CA GLY A 126 16.23 11.70 5.92
C GLY A 126 14.78 11.32 5.63
N GLU A 127 14.43 11.09 4.37
CA GLU A 127 13.11 10.61 3.96
C GLU A 127 13.00 9.11 4.19
N ARG A 128 11.79 8.65 4.51
CA ARG A 128 11.53 7.25 4.82
C ARG A 128 10.66 6.60 3.76
N TRP A 129 11.05 5.39 3.36
CA TRP A 129 10.40 4.64 2.31
C TRP A 129 10.20 3.18 2.75
N ALA A 130 8.94 2.75 2.80
CA ALA A 130 8.57 1.36 3.04
C ALA A 130 8.72 0.54 1.75
N LEU A 131 9.35 -0.65 1.87
CA LEU A 131 9.48 -1.61 0.78
C LEU A 131 8.48 -2.74 0.99
N GLN A 132 7.65 -3.01 0.00
CA GLN A 132 6.60 -4.03 0.07
C GLN A 132 6.62 -4.96 -1.14
N LEU A 133 6.85 -6.25 -0.90
CA LEU A 133 6.76 -7.27 -1.93
C LEU A 133 5.32 -7.74 -2.11
N LYS A 134 4.74 -7.54 -3.30
CA LYS A 134 3.41 -8.02 -3.66
C LYS A 134 3.55 -9.27 -4.53
N GLY A 135 2.91 -10.36 -4.11
CA GLY A 135 3.08 -11.71 -4.66
C GLY A 135 4.02 -12.61 -3.86
N ALA A 136 4.50 -12.16 -2.70
CA ALA A 136 5.53 -12.82 -1.90
C ALA A 136 5.03 -13.97 -1.01
N GLY A 137 3.83 -14.48 -1.24
CA GLY A 137 3.28 -15.63 -0.53
C GLY A 137 2.11 -15.32 0.42
N PRO A 138 1.53 -16.36 1.03
CA PRO A 138 0.37 -16.23 1.89
C PRO A 138 0.72 -15.62 3.26
N THR A 139 -0.28 -14.96 3.84
CA THR A 139 -0.23 -14.30 5.16
C THR A 139 -1.50 -14.68 5.94
N PRO A 140 -1.64 -14.27 7.22
CA PRO A 140 -2.90 -14.41 7.97
C PRO A 140 -4.10 -13.77 7.26
N TYR A 141 -3.85 -12.83 6.35
CA TYR A 141 -4.82 -12.00 5.65
C TYR A 141 -5.21 -12.54 4.26
N SER A 142 -4.63 -13.65 3.80
CA SER A 142 -4.89 -14.18 2.44
C SER A 142 -6.32 -14.65 2.19
N ARG A 143 -7.15 -14.78 3.23
CA ARG A 143 -8.53 -15.30 3.15
C ARG A 143 -8.55 -16.64 2.39
N THR A 144 -9.16 -16.69 1.21
CA THR A 144 -9.22 -17.88 0.36
C THR A 144 -8.15 -17.90 -0.74
N ALA A 145 -7.39 -16.82 -0.93
CA ALA A 145 -6.40 -16.66 -1.98
C ALA A 145 -5.04 -17.29 -1.62
N ASP A 146 -4.22 -17.59 -2.63
CA ASP A 146 -2.93 -18.25 -2.50
C ASP A 146 -1.78 -17.33 -2.01
N GLY A 147 -1.96 -16.02 -2.04
CA GLY A 147 -0.92 -15.06 -1.67
C GLY A 147 0.09 -14.73 -2.78
N LEU A 148 -0.14 -15.22 -4.00
CA LEU A 148 0.79 -15.09 -5.13
C LEU A 148 0.31 -14.06 -6.16
N ALA A 149 1.21 -13.59 -7.01
CA ALA A 149 0.91 -12.74 -8.14
C ALA A 149 1.52 -13.31 -9.44
N VAL A 150 0.96 -12.91 -10.58
CA VAL A 150 1.40 -13.36 -11.90
C VAL A 150 2.06 -12.21 -12.66
N LEU A 151 2.95 -12.55 -13.59
CA LEU A 151 3.73 -11.61 -14.38
C LEU A 151 2.87 -10.53 -15.02
N ARG A 152 1.74 -10.90 -15.64
CA ARG A 152 0.83 -9.95 -16.29
C ARG A 152 0.31 -8.86 -15.35
N SER A 153 -0.11 -9.21 -14.13
CA SER A 153 -0.56 -8.22 -13.14
C SER A 153 0.60 -7.39 -12.62
N SER A 154 1.76 -8.02 -12.37
CA SER A 154 2.93 -7.36 -11.79
C SER A 154 3.57 -6.38 -12.78
N VAL A 155 3.65 -6.71 -14.07
CA VAL A 155 4.09 -5.80 -15.14
C VAL A 155 3.18 -4.58 -15.23
N ARG A 156 1.86 -4.79 -15.21
CA ARG A 156 0.88 -3.69 -15.27
C ARG A 156 1.00 -2.74 -14.09
N GLU A 157 1.25 -3.26 -12.88
CA GLU A 157 1.44 -2.44 -11.69
C GLU A 157 2.78 -1.70 -11.70
N PHE A 158 3.87 -2.38 -12.07
CA PHE A 158 5.20 -1.78 -12.22
C PHE A 158 5.17 -0.59 -13.21
N LEU A 159 4.66 -0.82 -14.42
CA LEU A 159 4.58 0.21 -15.46
C LEU A 159 3.65 1.36 -15.08
N CYS A 160 2.48 1.06 -14.51
CA CYS A 160 1.50 2.10 -14.18
C CYS A 160 1.95 2.98 -13.02
N SER A 161 2.62 2.41 -12.02
CA SER A 161 3.17 3.16 -10.89
C SER A 161 4.11 4.26 -11.39
N GLU A 162 5.03 3.91 -12.28
CA GLU A 162 6.03 4.85 -12.79
C GLU A 162 5.44 5.79 -13.86
N ALA A 163 4.51 5.32 -14.69
CA ALA A 163 3.79 6.17 -15.63
C ALA A 163 2.99 7.28 -14.91
N MET A 164 2.30 6.93 -13.82
CA MET A 164 1.55 7.90 -13.01
C MET A 164 2.48 8.94 -12.38
N TYR A 165 3.65 8.52 -11.87
CA TYR A 165 4.67 9.43 -11.35
C TYR A 165 5.12 10.43 -12.42
N HIS A 166 5.50 9.97 -13.62
CA HIS A 166 5.94 10.86 -14.71
C HIS A 166 4.82 11.72 -15.31
N LEU A 167 3.56 11.32 -15.15
CA LEU A 167 2.40 12.16 -15.45
C LEU A 167 2.12 13.23 -14.37
N GLY A 168 2.91 13.25 -13.30
CA GLY A 168 2.73 14.14 -12.16
C GLY A 168 1.48 13.80 -11.35
N VAL A 169 1.11 12.52 -11.29
CA VAL A 169 0.02 12.02 -10.44
C VAL A 169 0.63 11.41 -9.17
N PRO A 170 0.18 11.82 -7.96
CA PRO A 170 0.63 11.20 -6.71
C PRO A 170 0.36 9.69 -6.71
N THR A 171 1.39 8.88 -6.45
CA THR A 171 1.33 7.42 -6.60
C THR A 171 2.35 6.71 -5.71
N THR A 172 2.05 5.46 -5.34
CA THR A 172 3.11 4.53 -4.94
C THR A 172 4.06 4.27 -6.11
N ARG A 173 5.33 4.02 -5.81
CA ARG A 173 6.37 3.72 -6.79
C ARG A 173 6.63 2.22 -6.87
N ALA A 174 7.29 1.77 -7.93
CA ALA A 174 7.68 0.37 -8.10
C ALA A 174 9.19 0.25 -8.32
N LEU A 175 9.90 -0.37 -7.37
CA LEU A 175 11.34 -0.56 -7.45
C LEU A 175 11.72 -1.65 -8.45
N SER A 176 11.10 -2.83 -8.37
CA SER A 176 11.52 -3.99 -9.15
C SER A 176 10.37 -4.92 -9.52
N LEU A 177 10.62 -5.71 -10.56
CA LEU A 177 9.80 -6.82 -11.02
C LEU A 177 10.67 -8.07 -11.15
N VAL A 178 10.33 -9.12 -10.41
CA VAL A 178 11.09 -10.37 -10.33
C VAL A 178 10.18 -11.56 -10.67
N LEU A 179 10.61 -12.43 -11.57
CA LEU A 179 9.97 -13.72 -11.82
C LEU A 179 10.31 -14.70 -10.70
N THR A 180 9.38 -15.60 -10.36
CA THR A 180 9.59 -16.56 -9.27
C THR A 180 10.17 -17.90 -9.74
N GLY A 181 10.16 -18.16 -11.05
CA GLY A 181 10.46 -19.48 -11.62
C GLY A 181 9.32 -20.50 -11.47
N GLU A 182 8.17 -20.08 -10.93
CA GLU A 182 7.01 -20.93 -10.68
C GLU A 182 5.81 -20.56 -11.58
N GLN A 183 4.85 -21.47 -11.70
CA GLN A 183 3.59 -21.25 -12.40
C GLN A 183 2.46 -21.09 -11.39
N VAL A 184 1.56 -20.15 -11.67
CA VAL A 184 0.44 -19.79 -10.79
C VAL A 184 -0.85 -19.83 -11.59
N ALA A 185 -1.81 -20.62 -11.12
CA ALA A 185 -3.11 -20.74 -11.77
C ALA A 185 -3.95 -19.48 -11.56
N ARG A 186 -4.45 -18.87 -12.65
CA ARG A 186 -5.36 -17.71 -12.61
C ARG A 186 -6.49 -17.90 -13.61
N ASP A 187 -7.68 -17.55 -13.16
CA ASP A 187 -8.84 -17.35 -14.03
C ASP A 187 -8.96 -15.85 -14.29
N MET A 188 -8.41 -15.40 -15.41
CA MET A 188 -8.33 -13.96 -15.73
C MET A 188 -9.71 -13.34 -15.96
N PHE A 189 -10.66 -14.11 -16.50
CA PHE A 189 -11.98 -13.63 -16.87
C PHE A 189 -13.07 -14.00 -15.87
N TYR A 190 -12.73 -14.76 -14.83
CA TYR A 190 -13.66 -15.29 -13.84
C TYR A 190 -14.77 -16.16 -14.49
N ASP A 191 -14.40 -16.92 -15.54
CA ASP A 191 -15.32 -17.74 -16.34
C ASP A 191 -15.26 -19.25 -16.02
N GLY A 192 -14.45 -19.63 -15.03
CA GLY A 192 -14.24 -21.00 -14.59
C GLY A 192 -13.11 -21.74 -15.29
N ASN A 193 -12.33 -21.09 -16.17
CA ASN A 193 -11.25 -21.72 -16.94
C ASN A 193 -9.86 -21.18 -16.54
N PRO A 194 -9.29 -21.62 -15.41
CA PRO A 194 -7.98 -21.17 -14.97
C PRO A 194 -6.85 -21.62 -15.89
N GLN A 195 -5.90 -20.73 -16.15
CA GLN A 195 -4.67 -21.00 -16.89
C GLN A 195 -3.44 -20.82 -16.00
N GLN A 196 -2.36 -21.53 -16.33
CA GLN A 196 -1.07 -21.33 -15.68
C GLN A 196 -0.40 -20.07 -16.27
N GLU A 197 -0.03 -19.13 -15.41
CA GLU A 197 0.74 -17.95 -15.78
C GLU A 197 2.05 -17.94 -14.97
N PRO A 198 3.16 -17.38 -15.51
CA PRO A 198 4.39 -17.21 -14.75
C PRO A 198 4.15 -16.38 -13.47
N GLY A 199 4.62 -16.88 -12.33
CA GLY A 199 4.60 -16.17 -11.06
C GLY A 199 5.57 -15.00 -11.07
N ALA A 200 5.19 -13.89 -10.43
CA ALA A 200 6.04 -12.71 -10.32
C ALA A 200 5.78 -11.93 -9.04
N ILE A 201 6.81 -11.24 -8.57
CA ILE A 201 6.79 -10.35 -7.41
C ILE A 201 7.12 -8.94 -7.88
N VAL A 202 6.34 -7.95 -7.43
CA VAL A 202 6.66 -6.52 -7.59
C VAL A 202 7.04 -5.94 -6.24
N CYS A 203 8.19 -5.26 -6.18
CA CYS A 203 8.60 -4.49 -5.00
C CYS A 203 8.04 -3.08 -5.12
N ARG A 204 7.07 -2.75 -4.27
CA ARG A 204 6.41 -1.45 -4.19
C ARG A 204 7.14 -0.59 -3.16
N VAL A 205 7.18 0.72 -3.42
CA VAL A 205 7.83 1.71 -2.57
C VAL A 205 6.87 2.86 -2.29
N SER A 206 6.74 3.24 -1.03
CA SER A 206 5.85 4.32 -0.59
C SER A 206 6.32 4.89 0.75
N PRO A 207 6.05 6.18 1.09
CA PRO A 207 6.32 6.68 2.44
C PRO A 207 5.49 5.92 3.49
N SER A 208 4.29 5.49 3.11
CA SER A 208 3.35 4.74 3.96
C SER A 208 2.39 3.92 3.10
N PHE A 209 1.99 2.75 3.60
CA PHE A 209 0.95 1.91 3.00
C PHE A 209 -0.37 1.95 3.79
N THR A 210 -0.50 2.88 4.74
CA THR A 210 -1.72 3.10 5.52
C THR A 210 -2.88 3.51 4.61
N ARG A 211 -4.04 2.88 4.81
CA ARG A 211 -5.25 3.03 4.00
C ARG A 211 -6.41 3.53 4.86
N PHE A 212 -7.50 4.01 4.25
CA PHE A 212 -8.71 4.33 5.02
C PHE A 212 -9.23 3.08 5.75
N GLY A 213 -9.15 1.92 5.09
CA GLY A 213 -9.47 0.61 5.66
C GLY A 213 -8.69 0.25 6.93
N SER A 214 -7.49 0.79 7.12
CA SER A 214 -6.66 0.58 8.32
C SER A 214 -7.31 1.16 9.57
N PHE A 215 -8.04 2.27 9.46
CA PHE A 215 -8.79 2.86 10.58
C PHE A 215 -10.14 2.19 10.77
N GLN A 216 -10.82 1.88 9.66
CA GLN A 216 -12.17 1.31 9.67
C GLN A 216 -12.26 -0.02 10.41
N ILE A 217 -11.23 -0.88 10.34
CA ILE A 217 -11.24 -2.18 11.00
C ILE A 217 -11.32 -2.05 12.52
N PHE A 218 -10.54 -1.13 13.10
CA PHE A 218 -10.49 -0.90 14.54
C PHE A 218 -11.76 -0.21 15.03
N ALA A 219 -12.24 0.79 14.30
CA ALA A 219 -13.50 1.46 14.60
C ALA A 219 -14.68 0.47 14.62
N THR A 220 -14.81 -0.38 13.59
CA THR A 220 -15.91 -1.37 13.48
C THR A 220 -15.88 -2.41 14.59
N ARG A 221 -14.69 -2.72 15.11
CA ARG A 221 -14.49 -3.68 16.20
C ARG A 221 -14.46 -3.03 17.58
N THR A 222 -14.68 -1.73 17.68
CA THR A 222 -14.58 -0.94 18.92
C THR A 222 -13.20 -0.98 19.60
N GLU A 223 -12.15 -1.24 18.83
CA GLU A 223 -10.75 -1.28 19.30
C GLU A 223 -10.17 0.14 19.36
N ILE A 224 -10.83 1.02 20.11
CA ILE A 224 -10.59 2.48 20.07
C ILE A 224 -9.16 2.86 20.48
N GLU A 225 -8.54 2.08 21.37
CA GLU A 225 -7.15 2.31 21.76
C GLU A 225 -6.18 2.06 20.60
N VAL A 226 -6.34 0.96 19.86
CA VAL A 226 -5.51 0.65 18.69
C VAL A 226 -5.77 1.65 17.56
N LEU A 227 -7.04 2.07 17.38
CA LEU A 227 -7.41 3.14 16.46
C LEU A 227 -6.65 4.44 16.79
N ARG A 228 -6.63 4.85 18.07
CA ARG A 228 -5.91 6.05 18.52
C ARG A 228 -4.41 5.93 18.26
N GLN A 229 -3.81 4.80 18.62
CA GLN A 229 -2.38 4.57 18.41
C GLN A 229 -2.00 4.64 16.93
N LEU A 230 -2.80 4.05 16.04
CA LEU A 230 -2.57 4.15 14.60
C LEU A 230 -2.74 5.59 14.08
N ALA A 231 -3.75 6.32 14.54
CA ALA A 231 -3.98 7.71 14.14
C ALA A 231 -2.85 8.64 14.63
N ASP A 232 -2.49 8.55 15.90
CA ASP A 232 -1.39 9.31 16.51
C ASP A 232 -0.06 9.01 15.81
N TYR A 233 0.22 7.73 15.53
CA TYR A 233 1.37 7.32 14.74
C TYR A 233 1.33 7.98 13.36
N THR A 234 0.23 7.80 12.60
CA THR A 234 0.12 8.28 11.22
C THR A 234 0.29 9.79 11.13
N ILE A 235 -0.31 10.56 12.05
CA ILE A 235 -0.20 12.02 12.06
C ILE A 235 1.25 12.43 12.34
N ARG A 236 1.85 11.89 13.41
CA ARG A 236 3.22 12.22 13.77
C ARG A 236 4.23 11.85 12.67
N THR A 237 4.00 10.75 11.96
CA THR A 237 4.96 10.21 11.01
C THR A 237 4.79 10.73 9.58
N ASP A 238 3.55 10.92 9.14
CA ASP A 238 3.20 11.19 7.75
C ASP A 238 2.65 12.62 7.57
N PHE A 239 2.25 13.28 8.67
CA PHE A 239 1.79 14.67 8.73
C PHE A 239 2.45 15.46 9.89
N PRO A 240 3.80 15.43 10.02
CA PRO A 240 4.50 15.96 11.20
C PRO A 240 4.30 17.46 11.42
N HIS A 241 3.84 18.22 10.41
CA HIS A 241 3.51 19.64 10.55
C HIS A 241 2.21 19.91 11.32
N LEU A 242 1.39 18.88 11.58
CA LEU A 242 0.13 18.99 12.32
C LEU A 242 0.27 18.70 13.82
N SER A 243 1.34 18.02 14.24
CA SER A 243 1.56 17.63 15.64
C SER A 243 2.98 18.00 16.07
N GLU A 244 3.15 18.64 17.24
CA GLU A 244 4.48 18.86 17.77
C GLU A 244 5.15 17.54 18.18
N PRO A 245 6.47 17.37 17.97
CA PRO A 245 7.17 16.12 18.30
C PRO A 245 7.07 15.67 19.77
N SER A 246 6.70 16.58 20.67
CA SER A 246 6.64 16.42 22.12
C SER A 246 5.21 16.29 22.68
N SER A 247 4.17 16.46 21.87
CA SER A 247 2.80 16.25 22.36
C SER A 247 2.51 14.77 22.56
N GLY A 248 1.74 14.43 23.60
CA GLY A 248 1.25 13.06 23.84
C GLY A 248 0.26 12.61 22.77
N SER A 249 -0.89 12.06 23.16
CA SER A 249 -1.94 11.75 22.18
C SER A 249 -2.46 12.99 21.47
N CYS A 250 -2.82 12.86 20.20
CA CYS A 250 -3.38 13.97 19.44
C CYS A 250 -4.72 14.43 20.05
N THR A 251 -5.02 15.71 19.91
CA THR A 251 -6.30 16.28 20.35
C THR A 251 -7.34 16.16 19.24
N PRO A 252 -8.65 16.30 19.54
CA PRO A 252 -9.70 16.38 18.52
C PRO A 252 -9.41 17.38 17.41
N GLU A 253 -8.82 18.53 17.74
CA GLU A 253 -8.48 19.57 16.77
C GLU A 253 -7.38 19.11 15.78
N ILE A 254 -6.38 18.36 16.26
CA ILE A 254 -5.33 17.79 15.40
C ILE A 254 -5.92 16.72 14.48
N TYR A 255 -6.80 15.84 14.99
CA TYR A 255 -7.49 14.84 14.16
C TYR A 255 -8.34 15.50 13.07
N LEU A 256 -9.01 16.61 13.38
CA LEU A 256 -9.80 17.37 12.42
C LEU A 256 -8.93 18.03 11.34
N ALA A 257 -7.83 18.69 11.73
CA ALA A 257 -6.89 19.28 10.77
C ALA A 257 -6.26 18.21 9.86
N TRP A 258 -5.93 17.05 10.42
CA TRP A 258 -5.46 15.89 9.65
C TRP A 258 -6.52 15.39 8.67
N PHE A 259 -7.77 15.23 9.12
CA PHE A 259 -8.87 14.81 8.26
C PHE A 259 -9.11 15.78 7.10
N GLU A 260 -9.12 17.10 7.35
CA GLU A 260 -9.23 18.13 6.32
C GLU A 260 -8.11 18.01 5.27
N GLU A 261 -6.87 17.77 5.71
CA GLU A 261 -5.76 17.56 4.77
C GLU A 261 -5.91 16.26 3.96
N VAL A 262 -6.39 15.17 4.57
CA VAL A 262 -6.70 13.92 3.86
C VAL A 262 -7.79 14.14 2.82
N CYS A 263 -8.85 14.90 3.13
CA CYS A 263 -9.89 15.29 2.19
C CYS A 263 -9.29 16.02 0.98
N ARG A 264 -8.46 17.05 1.23
CA ARG A 264 -7.81 17.84 0.18
C ARG A 264 -6.89 17.01 -0.70
N ARG A 265 -6.02 16.18 -0.10
CA ARG A 265 -5.09 15.30 -0.84
C ARG A 265 -5.83 14.26 -1.67
N THR A 266 -6.92 13.70 -1.14
CA THR A 266 -7.78 12.77 -1.89
C THR A 266 -8.44 13.48 -3.07
N ALA A 267 -8.99 14.68 -2.88
CA ALA A 267 -9.60 15.46 -3.97
C ALA A 267 -8.56 15.78 -5.07
N GLU A 268 -7.36 16.19 -4.67
CA GLU A 268 -6.23 16.47 -5.59
C GLU A 268 -5.86 15.22 -6.41
N MET A 269 -5.72 14.05 -5.77
CA MET A 269 -5.49 12.78 -6.44
C MET A 269 -6.57 12.47 -7.50
N ILE A 270 -7.85 12.66 -7.15
CA ILE A 270 -8.95 12.45 -8.10
C ILE A 270 -8.89 13.45 -9.26
N VAL A 271 -8.59 14.73 -9.00
CA VAL A 271 -8.42 15.73 -10.07
C VAL A 271 -7.32 15.28 -11.04
N HIS A 272 -6.21 14.76 -10.53
CA HIS A 272 -5.15 14.20 -11.36
C HIS A 272 -5.63 13.01 -12.20
N TRP A 273 -6.39 12.07 -11.63
CA TRP A 273 -6.96 10.94 -12.38
C TRP A 273 -7.88 11.41 -13.51
N MET A 274 -8.81 12.32 -13.19
CA MET A 274 -9.74 12.86 -14.17
C MET A 274 -9.00 13.58 -15.29
N ARG A 275 -7.99 14.41 -14.96
CA ARG A 275 -7.18 15.16 -15.92
C ARG A 275 -6.49 14.26 -16.95
N VAL A 276 -5.95 13.12 -16.52
CA VAL A 276 -5.22 12.21 -17.42
C VAL A 276 -6.10 11.11 -18.02
N GLY A 277 -7.41 11.11 -17.75
CA GLY A 277 -8.32 10.08 -18.26
C GLY A 277 -8.15 8.71 -17.59
N PHE A 278 -7.56 8.66 -16.39
CA PHE A 278 -7.31 7.41 -15.66
C PHE A 278 -8.57 6.95 -14.92
N VAL A 279 -8.88 5.65 -15.02
CA VAL A 279 -9.91 4.97 -14.25
C VAL A 279 -9.28 3.87 -13.41
N HIS A 280 -9.39 3.99 -12.08
CA HIS A 280 -8.81 3.04 -11.15
C HIS A 280 -9.50 1.67 -11.17
N GLY A 281 -10.82 1.66 -11.37
CA GLY A 281 -11.64 0.45 -11.49
C GLY A 281 -11.98 -0.27 -10.17
N VAL A 282 -11.30 0.02 -9.05
CA VAL A 282 -11.54 -0.63 -7.73
C VAL A 282 -11.26 0.34 -6.58
N MET A 283 -12.08 1.39 -6.46
CA MET A 283 -11.96 2.41 -5.40
C MET A 283 -12.65 1.95 -4.11
N ASN A 284 -12.33 0.75 -3.63
CA ASN A 284 -12.72 0.31 -2.30
C ASN A 284 -11.99 1.14 -1.24
N THR A 285 -12.51 1.24 -0.01
CA THR A 285 -11.86 2.04 1.03
C THR A 285 -10.50 1.46 1.47
N ASP A 286 -10.26 0.16 1.28
CA ASP A 286 -8.94 -0.45 1.42
C ASP A 286 -7.95 -0.03 0.32
N ASN A 287 -8.41 0.54 -0.80
CA ASN A 287 -7.55 1.06 -1.87
C ASN A 287 -7.46 2.60 -1.86
N MET A 288 -7.84 3.23 -0.76
CA MET A 288 -7.66 4.67 -0.56
C MET A 288 -6.46 4.90 0.37
N SER A 289 -5.36 5.41 -0.18
CA SER A 289 -4.19 5.80 0.61
C SER A 289 -4.52 6.96 1.53
N ILE A 290 -4.05 6.92 2.78
CA ILE A 290 -4.20 8.05 3.70
C ILE A 290 -3.44 9.30 3.25
N LEU A 291 -2.41 9.11 2.41
CA LEU A 291 -1.57 10.18 1.87
C LEU A 291 -2.12 10.80 0.57
N GLY A 292 -3.24 10.29 0.03
CA GLY A 292 -3.74 10.71 -1.29
C GLY A 292 -2.87 10.18 -2.45
N LEU A 293 -2.27 9.00 -2.31
CA LEU A 293 -1.51 8.33 -3.35
C LEU A 293 -2.38 7.33 -4.12
N THR A 294 -2.20 7.28 -5.44
CA THR A 294 -2.71 6.19 -6.27
C THR A 294 -2.03 4.88 -5.85
N ILE A 295 -2.82 3.86 -5.56
CA ILE A 295 -2.35 2.63 -4.91
C ILE A 295 -3.14 1.41 -5.40
N ASP A 296 -2.50 0.24 -5.48
CA ASP A 296 -3.13 -1.04 -5.82
C ASP A 296 -3.69 -1.13 -7.26
N TYR A 297 -2.76 -1.12 -8.21
CA TYR A 297 -3.05 -1.18 -9.65
C TYR A 297 -3.55 -2.56 -10.09
N GLY A 298 -4.87 -2.75 -10.04
CA GLY A 298 -5.55 -3.96 -10.52
C GLY A 298 -6.14 -3.78 -11.94
N PRO A 299 -7.47 -3.85 -12.09
CA PRO A 299 -8.15 -3.67 -13.37
C PRO A 299 -8.33 -2.16 -13.68
N TYR A 300 -7.25 -1.39 -13.67
CA TYR A 300 -7.25 0.00 -14.09
C TYR A 300 -7.27 0.10 -15.63
N GLY A 301 -7.53 1.31 -16.14
CA GLY A 301 -7.26 1.65 -17.54
C GLY A 301 -7.39 3.14 -17.81
N TRP A 302 -7.02 3.55 -19.01
CA TRP A 302 -7.19 4.91 -19.50
C TRP A 302 -8.33 4.98 -20.51
N LEU A 303 -9.03 6.11 -20.53
CA LEU A 303 -9.93 6.43 -21.63
C LEU A 303 -9.14 6.49 -22.94
N GLU A 304 -9.53 5.67 -23.92
CA GLU A 304 -9.09 5.85 -25.30
C GLU A 304 -10.02 6.84 -26.01
N ASN A 305 -11.31 6.52 -26.05
CA ASN A 305 -12.36 7.48 -26.38
C ASN A 305 -12.90 8.11 -25.11
N TYR A 306 -13.33 9.37 -25.19
CA TYR A 306 -14.01 10.01 -24.08
C TYR A 306 -15.39 9.37 -23.86
N ASP A 307 -15.53 8.64 -22.75
CA ASP A 307 -16.79 8.04 -22.32
C ASP A 307 -16.89 8.17 -20.78
N PRO A 308 -17.80 9.02 -20.25
CA PRO A 308 -17.97 9.18 -18.81
C PRO A 308 -18.50 7.92 -18.11
N ASP A 309 -19.09 6.98 -18.83
CA ASP A 309 -19.67 5.77 -18.27
C ASP A 309 -18.75 4.54 -18.37
N TRP A 310 -17.55 4.70 -18.93
CA TRP A 310 -16.61 3.60 -19.13
C TRP A 310 -15.97 3.13 -17.82
N THR A 311 -15.85 1.80 -17.68
CA THR A 311 -15.09 1.14 -16.61
C THR A 311 -14.20 0.03 -17.20
N PRO A 312 -12.91 -0.04 -16.80
CA PRO A 312 -12.01 -1.13 -17.17
C PRO A 312 -12.25 -2.41 -16.37
N ASN A 313 -13.00 -2.34 -15.26
CA ASN A 313 -13.19 -3.47 -14.37
C ASN A 313 -14.36 -4.35 -14.84
N THR A 314 -14.03 -5.52 -15.38
CA THR A 314 -15.01 -6.50 -15.87
C THR A 314 -15.96 -7.00 -14.77
N THR A 315 -15.50 -7.06 -13.51
CA THR A 315 -16.35 -7.43 -12.36
C THR A 315 -17.31 -6.32 -11.93
N ASP A 316 -17.07 -5.08 -12.38
CA ASP A 316 -17.92 -3.91 -12.19
C ASP A 316 -18.70 -3.55 -13.47
N ALA A 317 -18.72 -4.41 -14.50
CA ALA A 317 -19.29 -4.06 -15.80
C ALA A 317 -20.80 -3.75 -15.75
N GLU A 318 -21.53 -4.45 -14.87
CA GLU A 318 -22.97 -4.26 -14.66
C GLU A 318 -23.26 -3.07 -13.73
N GLY A 319 -22.56 -2.99 -12.59
CA GLY A 319 -22.79 -1.95 -11.58
C GLY A 319 -22.20 -0.59 -11.93
N ARG A 320 -21.09 -0.60 -12.67
CA ARG A 320 -20.29 0.56 -13.10
C ARG A 320 -20.04 1.55 -11.97
N ARG A 321 -19.87 1.03 -10.74
CA ARG A 321 -19.69 1.83 -9.54
C ARG A 321 -18.46 2.72 -9.68
N TYR A 322 -17.40 2.20 -10.27
CA TYR A 322 -16.08 2.84 -10.37
C TYR A 322 -15.78 3.37 -11.78
N ARG A 323 -16.81 3.65 -12.59
CA ARG A 323 -16.66 4.27 -13.92
C ARG A 323 -16.04 5.66 -13.85
N TYR A 324 -15.45 6.11 -14.96
CA TYR A 324 -14.69 7.36 -15.05
C TYR A 324 -15.42 8.56 -14.43
N GLY A 325 -16.64 8.86 -14.87
CA GLY A 325 -17.40 10.02 -14.43
C GLY A 325 -17.90 9.96 -12.98
N HIS A 326 -17.70 8.84 -12.29
CA HIS A 326 -18.18 8.62 -10.92
C HIS A 326 -17.08 8.63 -9.85
N GLN A 327 -15.80 8.72 -10.24
CA GLN A 327 -14.68 8.58 -9.32
C GLN A 327 -14.68 9.66 -8.21
N SER A 328 -15.11 10.89 -8.49
CA SER A 328 -15.19 11.95 -7.49
C SER A 328 -16.28 11.70 -6.44
N GLN A 329 -17.45 11.22 -6.83
CA GLN A 329 -18.52 10.87 -5.89
C GLN A 329 -18.14 9.65 -5.05
N ILE A 330 -17.44 8.69 -5.63
CA ILE A 330 -16.92 7.54 -4.87
C ILE A 330 -15.84 7.97 -3.87
N ALA A 331 -14.96 8.88 -4.25
CA ALA A 331 -13.96 9.42 -3.32
C ALA A 331 -14.62 10.16 -2.15
N TYR A 332 -15.64 10.99 -2.42
CA TYR A 332 -16.45 11.62 -1.39
C TYR A 332 -17.09 10.59 -0.45
N TRP A 333 -17.69 9.53 -1.01
CA TRP A 333 -18.26 8.45 -0.20
C TRP A 333 -17.19 7.75 0.65
N ASN A 334 -16.01 7.47 0.10
CA ASN A 334 -14.90 6.86 0.83
C ASN A 334 -14.39 7.75 1.97
N ILE A 335 -14.31 9.07 1.76
CA ILE A 335 -13.96 10.07 2.78
C ILE A 335 -15.00 10.04 3.92
N ALA A 336 -16.29 9.99 3.60
CA ALA A 336 -17.34 9.87 4.62
C ALA A 336 -17.18 8.58 5.45
N GLN A 337 -16.78 7.47 4.83
CA GLN A 337 -16.48 6.25 5.57
C GLN A 337 -15.22 6.34 6.44
N LEU A 338 -14.24 7.19 6.08
CA LEU A 338 -13.11 7.50 6.96
C LEU A 338 -13.56 8.38 8.13
N ALA A 339 -14.36 9.41 7.87
CA ALA A 339 -14.93 10.29 8.92
C ALA A 339 -15.66 9.47 10.00
N ASN A 340 -16.50 8.52 9.58
CA ASN A 340 -17.18 7.60 10.48
C ASN A 340 -16.20 6.76 11.32
N ALA A 341 -15.06 6.36 10.74
CA ALA A 341 -14.07 5.55 11.44
C ALA A 341 -13.30 6.34 12.50
N ILE A 342 -13.03 7.62 12.26
CA ILE A 342 -12.25 8.48 13.18
C ILE A 342 -13.14 9.24 14.17
N TYR A 343 -14.46 9.28 13.96
CA TYR A 343 -15.43 9.90 14.86
C TYR A 343 -15.22 9.56 16.35
N PRO A 344 -14.93 8.30 16.77
CA PRO A 344 -14.69 7.99 18.18
C PRO A 344 -13.50 8.72 18.83
N LEU A 345 -12.58 9.29 18.03
CA LEU A 345 -11.44 10.07 18.51
C LEU A 345 -11.76 11.57 18.67
N ILE A 346 -12.83 12.04 18.02
CA ILE A 346 -13.22 13.46 17.96
C ILE A 346 -14.45 13.72 18.84
N GLY A 347 -15.47 12.85 18.74
CA GLY A 347 -16.70 12.95 19.53
C GLY A 347 -17.74 13.94 19.00
N GLU A 348 -17.49 14.61 17.87
CA GLU A 348 -18.38 15.60 17.26
C GLU A 348 -18.57 15.34 15.76
N VAL A 349 -19.80 15.54 15.27
CA VAL A 349 -20.18 15.28 13.88
C VAL A 349 -20.02 16.52 13.00
N GLU A 350 -20.42 17.70 13.51
CA GLU A 350 -20.49 18.92 12.71
C GLU A 350 -19.12 19.33 12.12
N PRO A 351 -18.00 19.29 12.86
CA PRO A 351 -16.70 19.63 12.29
C PRO A 351 -16.25 18.66 11.18
N LEU A 352 -16.57 17.37 11.28
CA LEU A 352 -16.28 16.37 10.25
C LEU A 352 -17.07 16.58 8.96
N GLN A 353 -18.24 17.24 9.04
CA GLN A 353 -19.05 17.57 7.86
C GLN A 353 -18.61 18.87 7.17
N GLN A 354 -17.93 19.76 7.91
CA GLN A 354 -17.44 21.04 7.39
C GLN A 354 -16.12 20.89 6.63
N ALA A 355 -15.27 19.96 7.06
CA ALA A 355 -14.04 19.55 6.37
C ALA A 355 -14.34 18.81 5.05
#